data_AF-A0A0C2Z1M9-F1
#
_entry.id   AF-A0A0C2Z1M9-F1
#
_cell.length_a   1.000
_cell.length_b   1.000
_cell.length_c   1.000
_cell.angle_alpha   90.00
_cell.angle_beta   90.00
_cell.angle_gamma   90.00
#
_symmetry.space_group_name_H-M   'P 1'
#
loop_
_entity.id
_entity.type
_entity.pdbx_description
1 polymer ?
#
loop_
_entity_poly.entity_id
_entity_poly.type
_entity_poly.pdbx_seq_one_letter_code
_entity_poly.pdbx_strand_id
1 'polypeptide(L)'
;MGLLKAANSTALSWVNTEAAPYPSGYVPVMALAQNHIHFLDVPGVPAGSADIFVIHYSYFQPQAQAYPLPNGSAFPATFGQTASFFQQNNTVQQEFAFVPQDSSATYVINVETNTTQALAGPTVQDSKATYFAGVTSLLQLTSNGVVYFLPYTEGDDSTNAAATWSRLFCHVHCLGAWFIPLWFIWFERCHGYV
;
A
#
# COMPACT_ATOMS: atom_id res chain seq x y z
N MET A 1 -24.73 -34.57 18.75
CA MET A 1 -24.47 -33.15 18.41
C MET A 1 -23.40 -32.62 19.36
N GLY A 2 -22.17 -33.13 19.24
CA GLY A 2 -21.06 -32.81 20.15
C GLY A 2 -20.48 -31.42 19.87
N LEU A 3 -20.15 -30.71 20.94
CA LEU A 3 -19.62 -29.34 20.98
C LEU A 3 -18.29 -29.23 20.22
N LEU A 4 -18.28 -28.60 19.04
CA LEU A 4 -17.10 -28.40 18.22
C LEU A 4 -16.40 -27.07 18.57
N LYS A 5 -15.45 -27.07 19.50
CA LYS A 5 -14.35 -26.09 19.59
C LYS A 5 -13.14 -26.65 20.36
N ALA A 6 -12.64 -27.83 19.96
CA ALA A 6 -11.31 -28.28 20.38
C ALA A 6 -10.33 -28.06 19.23
N ALA A 7 -9.26 -27.30 19.46
CA ALA A 7 -8.18 -27.18 18.49
C ALA A 7 -7.51 -28.55 18.31
N ASN A 8 -7.32 -28.97 17.06
CA ASN A 8 -6.67 -30.24 16.71
C ASN A 8 -5.22 -29.97 16.28
N SER A 9 -4.26 -30.70 16.85
CA SER A 9 -2.82 -30.58 16.56
C SER A 9 -2.37 -31.35 15.32
N THR A 10 -3.28 -32.06 14.64
CA THR A 10 -2.98 -32.77 13.39
C THR A 10 -2.68 -31.77 12.30
N ALA A 11 -1.49 -31.86 11.71
CA ALA A 11 -1.11 -31.03 10.58
C ALA A 11 -2.06 -31.29 9.39
N LEU A 12 -2.58 -30.20 8.83
CA LEU A 12 -3.34 -30.25 7.58
C LEU A 12 -2.36 -30.20 6.41
N SER A 13 -2.55 -31.07 5.43
CA SER A 13 -1.81 -30.98 4.16
C SER A 13 -2.32 -29.80 3.36
N TRP A 14 -1.45 -28.86 3.04
CA TRP A 14 -1.74 -27.80 2.08
C TRP A 14 -1.86 -28.39 0.69
N VAL A 15 -2.94 -28.07 -0.01
CA VAL A 15 -3.12 -28.41 -1.43
C VAL A 15 -2.97 -27.11 -2.20
N ASN A 16 -2.10 -27.10 -3.21
CA ASN A 16 -1.98 -25.97 -4.11
C ASN A 16 -3.23 -25.94 -5.00
N THR A 17 -4.02 -24.88 -4.88
CA THR A 17 -5.22 -24.68 -5.71
C THR A 17 -4.84 -24.35 -7.15
N GLU A 18 -3.86 -23.47 -7.34
CA GLU A 18 -3.35 -23.07 -8.64
C GLU A 18 -1.93 -22.49 -8.53
N ALA A 19 -1.22 -22.44 -9.66
CA ALA A 19 0.04 -21.71 -9.78
C ALA A 19 -0.26 -20.29 -10.27
N ALA A 20 0.52 -19.31 -9.82
CA ALA A 20 0.45 -17.96 -10.39
C ALA A 20 0.77 -18.02 -11.90
N PRO A 21 0.05 -17.29 -12.76
CA PRO A 21 0.22 -17.35 -14.22
C PRO A 21 1.48 -16.60 -14.71
N TYR A 22 2.34 -16.17 -13.79
CA TYR A 22 3.46 -15.28 -14.08
C TYR A 22 4.77 -16.03 -14.32
N PRO A 23 5.67 -15.49 -15.18
CA PRO A 23 6.99 -16.07 -15.35
C PRO A 23 7.84 -15.93 -14.09
N SER A 24 8.80 -16.84 -13.91
CA SER A 24 9.68 -16.88 -12.72
C SER A 24 10.50 -15.61 -12.44
N GLY A 25 10.69 -14.74 -13.44
CA GLY A 25 11.44 -13.49 -13.31
C GLY A 25 10.60 -12.28 -12.89
N TYR A 26 9.27 -12.41 -12.81
CA TYR A 26 8.40 -11.32 -12.36
C TYR A 26 8.56 -11.10 -10.86
N VAL A 27 8.82 -9.85 -10.46
CA VAL A 27 8.88 -9.42 -9.07
C VAL A 27 7.56 -8.70 -8.75
N PRO A 28 6.65 -9.29 -7.95
CA PRO A 28 5.31 -8.76 -7.81
C PRO A 28 5.24 -7.39 -7.14
N VAL A 29 4.51 -6.46 -7.77
CA VAL A 29 4.05 -5.21 -7.16
C VAL A 29 2.57 -5.39 -6.83
N MET A 30 2.24 -5.56 -5.55
CA MET A 30 0.91 -6.04 -5.15
C MET A 30 0.24 -5.16 -4.10
N ALA A 31 -1.03 -4.84 -4.30
CA ALA A 31 -1.84 -4.14 -3.32
C ALA A 31 -3.11 -4.93 -2.98
N LEU A 32 -3.61 -4.78 -1.76
CA LEU A 32 -4.91 -5.30 -1.34
C LEU A 32 -5.96 -4.19 -1.49
N ALA A 33 -7.04 -4.46 -2.21
CA ALA A 33 -8.24 -3.62 -2.20
C ALA A 33 -9.46 -4.45 -2.60
N GLN A 34 -10.61 -4.20 -1.95
CA GLN A 34 -11.87 -4.93 -2.14
C GLN A 34 -11.75 -6.45 -1.99
N ASN A 35 -10.99 -6.91 -0.99
CA ASN A 35 -10.68 -8.34 -0.81
C ASN A 35 -10.04 -9.00 -2.04
N HIS A 36 -9.41 -8.21 -2.91
CA HIS A 36 -8.67 -8.68 -4.07
C HIS A 36 -7.20 -8.24 -3.96
N ILE A 37 -6.32 -9.04 -4.55
CA ILE A 37 -4.92 -8.67 -4.75
C ILE A 37 -4.79 -8.13 -6.17
N HIS A 38 -4.30 -6.91 -6.29
CA HIS A 38 -4.04 -6.21 -7.54
C HIS A 38 -2.56 -6.32 -7.85
N PHE A 39 -2.20 -6.91 -8.98
CA PHE A 39 -0.83 -7.10 -9.45
C PHE A 39 -0.52 -6.06 -10.52
N LEU A 40 0.43 -5.17 -10.24
CA LEU A 40 0.93 -4.15 -11.16
C LEU A 40 2.24 -4.61 -11.82
N ASP A 41 2.64 -3.94 -12.90
CA ASP A 41 3.88 -4.26 -13.62
C ASP A 41 3.96 -5.72 -14.10
N VAL A 42 2.80 -6.32 -14.39
CA VAL A 42 2.72 -7.70 -14.88
C VAL A 42 3.22 -7.74 -16.33
N PRO A 43 4.13 -8.67 -16.69
CA PRO A 43 4.61 -8.81 -18.06
C PRO A 43 3.48 -9.03 -19.08
N GLY A 44 3.40 -8.17 -20.09
CA GLY A 44 2.36 -8.23 -21.13
C GLY A 44 1.05 -7.51 -20.78
N VAL A 45 0.91 -6.98 -19.56
CA VAL A 45 -0.21 -6.13 -19.15
C VAL A 45 0.13 -4.65 -19.45
N PRO A 46 -0.78 -3.87 -20.06
CA PRO A 46 -0.53 -2.46 -20.33
C PRO A 46 -0.31 -1.62 -19.06
N ALA A 47 0.44 -0.52 -19.19
CA ALA A 47 0.53 0.52 -18.18
C ALA A 47 -0.87 1.03 -17.79
N GLY A 48 -1.06 1.34 -16.50
CA GLY A 48 -2.37 1.76 -15.98
C GLY A 48 -3.34 0.63 -15.72
N SER A 49 -2.91 -0.63 -15.80
CA SER A 49 -3.76 -1.80 -15.56
C SER A 49 -3.18 -2.74 -14.52
N ALA A 50 -4.03 -3.57 -13.92
CA ALA A 50 -3.65 -4.61 -12.98
C ALA A 50 -4.32 -5.94 -13.33
N ASP A 51 -3.61 -7.04 -13.11
CA ASP A 51 -4.27 -8.34 -12.95
C ASP A 51 -4.85 -8.46 -11.55
N ILE A 52 -6.01 -9.11 -11.42
CA ILE A 52 -6.75 -9.18 -10.16
C ILE A 52 -6.91 -10.63 -9.73
N PHE A 53 -6.45 -10.95 -8.52
CA PHE A 53 -6.77 -12.20 -7.85
C PHE A 53 -7.87 -11.99 -6.82
N VAL A 54 -8.98 -12.70 -6.98
CA VAL A 54 -10.17 -12.60 -6.14
C VAL A 54 -10.06 -13.60 -4.98
N ILE A 55 -9.71 -13.12 -3.79
CA ILE A 55 -9.33 -13.96 -2.65
C ILE A 55 -10.49 -14.87 -2.22
N HIS A 56 -11.72 -14.34 -2.16
CA HIS A 56 -12.89 -15.10 -1.66
C HIS A 56 -13.37 -16.22 -2.60
N TYR A 57 -12.91 -16.22 -3.86
CA TYR A 57 -13.19 -17.29 -4.83
C TYR A 57 -11.92 -18.05 -5.26
N SER A 58 -10.74 -17.57 -4.85
CA SER A 58 -9.44 -18.17 -5.20
C SER A 58 -9.24 -18.35 -6.71
N TYR A 59 -9.41 -17.26 -7.47
CA TYR A 59 -9.17 -17.26 -8.93
C TYR A 59 -8.68 -15.90 -9.43
N PHE A 60 -7.97 -15.90 -10.56
CA PHE A 60 -7.62 -14.69 -11.32
C PHE A 60 -8.76 -14.26 -12.24
N GLN A 61 -9.06 -12.95 -12.26
CA GLN A 61 -9.97 -12.41 -13.26
C GLN A 61 -9.42 -12.65 -14.68
N PRO A 62 -10.27 -12.96 -15.67
CA PRO A 62 -9.78 -13.35 -16.99
C PRO A 62 -9.14 -12.21 -17.80
N GLN A 63 -9.40 -10.97 -17.41
CA GLN A 63 -8.88 -9.77 -18.05
C GLN A 63 -8.29 -8.83 -17.01
N ALA A 64 -7.19 -8.16 -17.37
CA ALA A 64 -6.64 -7.07 -16.59
C ALA A 64 -7.64 -5.90 -16.49
N GLN A 65 -7.72 -5.30 -15.31
CA GLN A 65 -8.56 -4.14 -15.02
C GLN A 65 -7.76 -2.86 -15.26
N ALA A 66 -8.34 -1.91 -16.01
CA ALA A 66 -7.73 -0.61 -16.26
C ALA A 66 -8.14 0.43 -15.21
N TYR A 67 -7.21 1.34 -14.90
CA TYR A 67 -7.33 2.43 -13.92
C TYR A 67 -6.79 3.75 -14.53
N PRO A 68 -7.49 4.34 -15.50
CA PRO A 68 -7.01 5.55 -16.18
C PRO A 68 -6.85 6.75 -15.24
N LEU A 69 -5.91 7.63 -15.57
CA LEU A 69 -5.85 8.97 -14.99
C LEU A 69 -6.87 9.90 -15.69
N PRO A 70 -7.35 10.97 -15.02
CA PRO A 70 -8.32 11.92 -15.60
C PRO A 70 -7.88 12.56 -16.92
N ASN A 71 -6.57 12.68 -17.16
CA ASN A 71 -6.00 13.25 -18.38
C ASN A 71 -5.84 12.22 -19.52
N GLY A 72 -6.32 10.97 -19.35
CA GLY A 72 -6.19 9.88 -20.30
C GLY A 72 -4.81 9.21 -20.32
N SER A 73 -3.87 9.64 -19.47
CA SER A 73 -2.60 8.94 -19.27
C SER A 73 -2.75 7.76 -18.30
N ALA A 74 -1.66 7.00 -18.13
CA ALA A 74 -1.61 5.82 -17.29
C ALA A 74 -0.43 5.91 -16.31
N PHE A 75 -0.56 5.31 -15.13
CA PHE A 75 0.60 5.06 -14.27
C PHE A 75 1.54 4.05 -14.97
N PRO A 76 2.86 4.14 -14.76
CA PRO A 76 3.81 3.32 -15.51
C PRO A 76 3.72 1.83 -15.14
N ALA A 77 3.92 0.96 -16.13
CA ALA A 77 4.22 -0.45 -15.90
C ALA A 77 5.72 -0.58 -15.58
N THR A 78 6.06 -0.34 -14.32
CA THR A 78 7.42 -0.42 -13.79
C THR A 78 7.41 -0.96 -12.38
N PHE A 79 8.52 -1.58 -11.99
CA PHE A 79 8.72 -1.99 -10.60
C PHE A 79 8.60 -0.80 -9.63
N GLY A 80 8.12 -1.08 -8.43
CA GLY A 80 7.91 -0.08 -7.39
C GLY A 80 7.31 -0.70 -6.14
N GLN A 81 6.63 0.11 -5.36
CA GLN A 81 5.96 -0.33 -4.14
C GLN A 81 4.55 0.20 -4.05
N THR A 82 3.73 -0.55 -3.33
CA THR A 82 2.33 -0.28 -3.12
C THR A 82 2.01 -0.22 -1.63
N ALA A 83 0.99 0.56 -1.27
CA ALA A 83 0.50 0.64 0.10
C ALA A 83 -1.02 0.84 0.11
N SER A 84 -1.76 -0.13 0.65
CA SER A 84 -3.22 -0.08 0.73
C SER A 84 -3.71 0.86 1.83
N PHE A 85 -4.62 1.78 1.50
CA PHE A 85 -5.21 2.69 2.47
C PHE A 85 -6.29 1.98 3.28
N PHE A 86 -6.22 2.16 4.60
CA PHE A 86 -7.21 1.61 5.53
C PHE A 86 -8.29 2.65 5.83
N GLN A 87 -9.54 2.22 5.93
CA GLN A 87 -10.64 3.15 6.25
C GLN A 87 -10.89 3.21 7.77
N GLN A 88 -11.32 4.37 8.26
CA GLN A 88 -11.61 4.57 9.69
C GLN A 88 -12.76 3.68 10.21
N ASN A 89 -13.72 3.37 9.34
CA ASN A 89 -14.84 2.49 9.63
C ASN A 89 -14.46 0.98 9.58
N ASN A 90 -13.18 0.64 9.39
CA ASN A 90 -12.65 -0.72 9.38
C ASN A 90 -13.34 -1.65 8.37
N THR A 91 -13.75 -1.09 7.24
CA THR A 91 -14.22 -1.81 6.04
C THR A 91 -13.03 -2.31 5.21
N VAL A 92 -13.33 -2.88 4.04
CA VAL A 92 -12.34 -3.25 3.03
C VAL A 92 -11.63 -2.01 2.48
N GLN A 93 -10.35 -2.14 2.14
CA GLN A 93 -9.57 -1.09 1.47
C GLN A 93 -10.15 -0.83 0.08
N GLN A 94 -10.41 0.42 -0.27
CA GLN A 94 -10.93 0.80 -1.60
C GLN A 94 -9.85 1.44 -2.47
N GLU A 95 -8.75 1.87 -1.85
CA GLU A 95 -7.69 2.60 -2.51
C GLU A 95 -6.33 2.07 -2.07
N PHE A 96 -5.35 2.19 -2.95
CA PHE A 96 -3.96 1.96 -2.63
C PHE A 96 -3.07 2.94 -3.36
N ALA A 97 -1.95 3.30 -2.74
CA ALA A 97 -0.88 4.03 -3.40
C ALA A 97 0.02 3.07 -4.17
N PHE A 98 0.55 3.53 -5.30
CA PHE A 98 1.67 2.97 -6.05
C PHE A 98 2.73 4.07 -6.22
N VAL A 99 3.96 3.77 -5.83
CA VAL A 99 5.13 4.64 -6.00
C VAL A 99 6.14 3.88 -6.84
N PRO A 100 6.49 4.35 -8.06
CA PRO A 100 7.54 3.73 -8.87
C PRO A 100 8.88 3.73 -8.13
N GLN A 101 9.77 2.80 -8.46
CA GLN A 101 11.05 2.65 -7.78
C GLN A 101 11.91 3.92 -7.80
N ASP A 102 11.78 4.77 -8.82
CA ASP A 102 12.50 6.05 -8.92
C ASP A 102 11.88 7.17 -8.06
N SER A 103 10.77 6.91 -7.36
CA SER A 103 10.02 7.88 -6.56
C SER A 103 9.59 9.13 -7.33
N SER A 104 9.41 9.02 -8.65
CA SER A 104 9.05 10.16 -9.53
C SER A 104 7.64 10.71 -9.27
N ALA A 105 6.71 9.86 -8.83
CA ALA A 105 5.32 10.23 -8.57
C ALA A 105 4.70 9.31 -7.51
N THR A 106 3.53 9.71 -7.00
CA THR A 106 2.67 8.85 -6.19
C THR A 106 1.35 8.70 -6.93
N TYR A 107 0.92 7.48 -7.24
CA TYR A 107 -0.35 7.20 -7.89
C TYR A 107 -1.30 6.58 -6.87
N VAL A 108 -2.47 7.17 -6.66
CA VAL A 108 -3.51 6.58 -5.82
C VAL A 108 -4.56 5.95 -6.73
N ILE A 109 -4.69 4.64 -6.65
CA ILE A 109 -5.62 3.85 -7.47
C ILE A 109 -6.86 3.58 -6.63
N ASN A 110 -8.02 4.01 -7.13
CA ASN A 110 -9.33 3.74 -6.53
C ASN A 110 -10.02 2.62 -7.30
N VAL A 111 -10.24 1.49 -6.62
CA VAL A 111 -10.76 0.27 -7.25
C VAL A 111 -12.29 0.26 -7.34
N GLU A 112 -12.99 1.11 -6.58
CA GLU A 112 -14.44 1.26 -6.67
C GLU A 112 -14.84 1.99 -7.94
N THR A 113 -14.07 3.03 -8.29
CA THR A 113 -14.36 3.91 -9.43
C THR A 113 -13.54 3.55 -10.66
N ASN A 114 -12.58 2.63 -10.53
CA ASN A 114 -11.60 2.30 -11.56
C ASN A 114 -10.85 3.53 -12.09
N THR A 115 -10.34 4.36 -11.18
CA THR A 115 -9.61 5.60 -11.51
C THR A 115 -8.27 5.66 -10.82
N THR A 116 -7.38 6.52 -11.33
CA THR A 116 -6.10 6.84 -10.69
C THR A 116 -5.96 8.35 -10.50
N GLN A 117 -5.57 8.77 -9.31
CA GLN A 117 -5.09 10.12 -9.02
C GLN A 117 -3.56 10.16 -9.03
N ALA A 118 -2.96 11.11 -9.75
CA ALA A 118 -1.52 11.38 -9.63
C ALA A 118 -1.27 12.49 -8.59
N LEU A 119 -0.41 12.19 -7.63
CA LEU A 119 0.06 13.09 -6.58
C LEU A 119 1.57 13.31 -6.71
N ALA A 120 2.10 14.28 -5.97
CA ALA A 120 3.53 14.54 -5.92
C ALA A 120 4.32 13.29 -5.49
N GLY A 121 5.45 13.07 -6.14
CA GLY A 121 6.42 12.05 -5.70
C GLY A 121 7.07 12.43 -4.37
N PRO A 122 7.61 11.45 -3.63
CA PRO A 122 8.35 11.71 -2.40
C PRO A 122 9.49 12.72 -2.57
N THR A 123 9.68 13.60 -1.59
CA THR A 123 10.73 14.64 -1.63
C THR A 123 12.14 14.04 -1.74
N VAL A 124 12.34 12.85 -1.16
CA VAL A 124 13.59 12.11 -1.26
C VAL A 124 13.36 10.91 -2.17
N GLN A 125 14.08 10.90 -3.29
CA GLN A 125 14.12 9.77 -4.19
C GLN A 125 15.03 8.69 -3.62
N ASP A 126 14.42 7.59 -3.18
CA ASP A 126 15.13 6.47 -2.58
C ASP A 126 14.54 5.16 -3.09
N SER A 127 15.26 4.52 -4.01
CA SER A 127 14.91 3.23 -4.62
C SER A 127 14.77 2.05 -3.65
N LYS A 128 15.20 2.23 -2.40
CA LYS A 128 15.13 1.24 -1.32
C LYS A 128 14.21 1.68 -0.19
N ALA A 129 13.45 2.77 -0.36
CA ALA A 129 12.45 3.18 0.62
C ALA A 129 11.33 2.14 0.73
N THR A 130 10.70 2.09 1.89
CA THR A 130 9.49 1.30 2.13
C THR A 130 8.31 2.23 2.36
N TYR A 131 7.15 1.91 1.79
CA TYR A 131 5.94 2.71 1.92
C TYR A 131 4.88 2.05 2.80
N PHE A 132 4.17 2.87 3.57
CA PHE A 132 3.09 2.43 4.45
C PHE A 132 1.92 3.40 4.35
N ALA A 133 0.70 2.91 4.30
CA ALA A 133 -0.50 3.74 4.29
C ALA A 133 -1.26 3.56 5.61
N GLY A 134 -1.65 4.69 6.20
CA GLY A 134 -2.60 4.75 7.30
C GLY A 134 -3.96 5.24 6.80
N VAL A 135 -4.82 5.61 7.75
CA VAL A 135 -6.16 6.16 7.43
C VAL A 135 -6.07 7.56 6.81
N THR A 136 -5.11 8.36 7.25
CA THR A 136 -4.99 9.77 6.86
C THR A 136 -3.61 10.16 6.32
N SER A 137 -2.78 9.18 5.97
CA SER A 137 -1.41 9.45 5.53
C SER A 137 -0.81 8.32 4.70
N LEU A 138 0.10 8.69 3.81
CA LEU A 138 1.07 7.80 3.19
C LEU A 138 2.45 8.14 3.74
N LEU A 139 3.18 7.13 4.21
CA LEU A 139 4.50 7.25 4.80
C LEU A 139 5.55 6.66 3.87
N GLN A 140 6.71 7.31 3.83
CA GLN A 140 7.93 6.78 3.23
C GLN A 140 8.95 6.62 4.36
N LEU A 141 9.40 5.39 4.58
CA LEU A 141 10.59 5.08 5.37
C LEU A 141 11.77 4.94 4.42
N THR A 142 12.64 5.94 4.37
CA THR A 142 13.87 5.87 3.56
C THR A 142 14.83 4.82 4.12
N SER A 143 15.71 4.30 3.27
CA SER A 143 16.77 3.36 3.62
C SER A 143 17.75 3.87 4.67
N ASN A 144 17.83 5.20 4.84
CA ASN A 144 18.62 5.86 5.89
C ASN A 144 17.84 6.07 7.20
N GLY A 145 16.62 5.52 7.32
CA GLY A 145 15.80 5.59 8.54
C GLY A 145 15.06 6.91 8.76
N VAL A 146 15.03 7.80 7.76
CA VAL A 146 14.24 9.04 7.82
C VAL A 146 12.83 8.78 7.33
N VAL A 147 11.84 9.27 8.08
CA VAL A 147 10.42 9.14 7.74
C VAL A 147 9.91 10.43 7.12
N TYR A 148 9.23 10.30 5.99
CA TYR A 148 8.45 11.36 5.35
C TYR A 148 6.98 10.94 5.32
N PHE A 149 6.09 11.91 5.30
CA PHE A 149 4.66 11.67 5.15
C PHE A 149 4.03 12.60 4.14
N LEU A 150 3.01 12.08 3.46
CA LEU A 150 2.06 12.79 2.62
C LEU A 150 0.70 12.71 3.33
N PRO A 151 0.10 13.85 3.73
CA PRO A 151 -1.30 13.87 4.17
C PRO A 151 -2.20 13.30 3.09
N TYR A 152 -3.16 12.46 3.49
CA TYR A 152 -4.09 11.85 2.56
C TYR A 152 -5.47 11.74 3.19
N THR A 153 -6.53 12.04 2.45
CA THR A 153 -7.92 11.83 2.86
C THR A 153 -8.66 11.19 1.70
N GLU A 154 -9.08 9.94 1.88
CA GLU A 154 -9.86 9.22 0.87
C GLU A 154 -11.10 10.00 0.42
N GLY A 155 -11.34 10.02 -0.89
CA GLY A 155 -12.45 10.75 -1.52
C GLY A 155 -12.33 12.27 -1.57
N ASP A 156 -11.25 12.86 -1.04
CA ASP A 156 -10.97 14.31 -1.15
C ASP A 156 -9.81 14.59 -2.12
N ASP A 157 -10.08 14.35 -3.41
CA ASP A 157 -9.12 14.56 -4.49
C ASP A 157 -8.53 15.98 -4.47
N SER A 158 -9.34 16.98 -4.11
CA SER A 158 -8.93 18.38 -4.11
C SER A 158 -7.86 18.68 -3.06
N THR A 159 -8.05 18.19 -1.83
CA THR A 159 -7.07 18.33 -0.75
C THR A 159 -5.83 17.48 -1.03
N ASN A 160 -6.01 16.25 -1.52
CA ASN A 160 -4.90 15.34 -1.83
C ASN A 160 -4.00 15.89 -2.95
N ALA A 161 -4.58 16.48 -3.99
CA ALA A 161 -3.82 17.06 -5.10
C ALA A 161 -2.89 18.22 -4.66
N ALA A 162 -3.24 18.92 -3.58
CA ALA A 162 -2.43 19.98 -2.99
C ALA A 162 -1.44 19.48 -1.91
N ALA A 163 -1.53 18.22 -1.52
CA ALA A 163 -0.69 17.65 -0.48
C ALA A 163 0.78 17.58 -0.93
N THR A 164 1.68 17.81 0.02
CA THR A 164 3.12 17.73 -0.21
C THR A 164 3.76 16.79 0.80
N TRP A 165 4.79 16.09 0.34
CA TRP A 165 5.61 15.27 1.23
C TRP A 165 6.39 16.16 2.18
N SER A 166 6.36 15.81 3.46
CA SER A 166 7.10 16.53 4.50
C SER A 166 7.78 15.55 5.45
N ARG A 167 8.93 15.96 5.98
CA ARG A 167 9.72 15.13 6.88
C ARG A 167 9.06 15.09 8.26
N LEU A 168 8.89 13.89 8.81
CA LEU A 168 8.52 13.74 10.21
C LEU A 168 9.76 13.84 11.09
N PHE A 169 9.71 14.75 12.06
CA PHE A 169 10.66 14.77 13.17
C PHE A 169 9.98 14.15 14.37
N CYS A 170 10.43 12.96 14.77
CA CYS A 170 10.11 12.49 16.11
C CYS A 170 10.97 13.32 17.08
N HIS A 171 10.40 14.36 17.68
CA HIS A 171 11.02 15.00 18.83
C HIS A 171 10.88 14.01 19.99
N VAL A 172 11.93 13.20 20.22
CA VAL A 172 12.07 12.52 21.51
C VAL A 172 12.28 13.63 22.53
N HIS A 173 11.22 13.98 23.27
CA HIS A 173 11.41 14.69 24.52
C HIS A 173 12.29 13.78 25.39
N CYS A 174 13.59 14.08 25.44
CA CYS A 174 14.50 13.54 26.42
C CYS A 174 14.05 14.01 27.80
N LEU A 175 13.03 13.36 28.37
CA LEU A 175 12.86 13.33 29.81
C LEU A 175 14.00 12.49 30.34
N GLY A 176 14.95 13.18 30.97
CA GLY A 176 16.11 12.56 31.56
C GLY A 176 15.72 11.47 32.56
N ALA A 177 16.58 10.46 32.55
CA ALA A 177 16.86 9.54 33.65
C ALA A 177 15.95 8.30 33.82
N TRP A 178 16.61 7.16 33.57
CA TRP A 178 16.56 5.86 34.24
C TRP A 178 16.21 4.68 33.31
N PHE A 179 17.26 3.88 33.07
CA PHE A 179 17.23 2.58 32.41
C PHE A 179 16.17 1.65 33.01
N ILE A 180 15.20 1.20 32.20
CA ILE A 180 14.53 -0.10 32.35
C ILE A 180 14.28 -0.66 30.93
N PRO A 181 14.74 -1.89 30.60
CA PRO A 181 14.51 -2.47 29.29
C PRO A 181 13.18 -3.21 29.30
N LEU A 182 12.15 -2.67 28.65
CA LEU A 182 10.95 -3.41 28.32
C LEU A 182 10.40 -2.95 26.97
N TRP A 183 10.36 -3.91 26.06
CA TRP A 183 9.74 -3.84 24.75
C TRP A 183 8.29 -3.39 24.87
N PHE A 184 7.99 -2.16 24.46
CA PHE A 184 6.66 -1.75 24.04
C PHE A 184 6.79 -0.60 23.03
N ILE A 185 6.33 -0.83 21.80
CA ILE A 185 6.14 0.21 20.80
C ILE A 185 4.91 1.01 21.25
N TRP A 186 5.14 2.25 21.65
CA TRP A 186 4.08 3.21 21.96
C TRP A 186 4.26 4.42 21.05
N PHE A 187 3.33 4.58 20.11
CA PHE A 187 3.23 5.73 19.23
C PHE A 187 2.41 6.79 19.96
N GLU A 188 3.02 7.86 20.46
CA GLU A 188 2.29 9.07 20.85
C GLU A 188 2.76 10.31 20.10
N ARG A 189 1.76 10.98 19.54
CA ARG A 189 1.67 12.37 19.04
C ARG A 189 2.97 13.04 18.57
N CYS A 190 3.21 12.95 17.27
CA CYS A 190 3.93 14.00 16.54
C CYS A 190 2.96 15.17 16.29
N HIS A 191 3.02 16.23 17.10
CA HIS A 191 2.38 17.51 16.75
C HIS A 191 3.28 18.25 15.75
N GLY A 192 2.78 18.44 14.54
CA GLY A 192 3.38 19.35 13.56
C GLY A 192 3.31 20.78 14.06
N TYR A 193 4.45 21.43 14.19
CA TYR A 193 4.55 22.88 14.25
C TYR A 193 5.04 23.37 12.88
N VAL A 194 4.23 24.26 12.30
CA VAL A 194 4.54 25.07 11.10
C VAL A 194 5.61 26.09 11.44
#